data_AF-E3KST3-F1
#
_entry.id   AF-E3KST3-F1
#
_cell.length_a   1.000
_cell.length_b   1.000
_cell.length_c   1.000
_cell.angle_alpha   90.00
_cell.angle_beta   90.00
_cell.angle_gamma   90.00
#
_symmetry.space_group_name_H-M   'P 1'
#
loop_
_entity.id
_entity.type
_entity.pdbx_description
1 polymer ?
#
loop_
_entity_poly.entity_id
_entity_poly.type
_entity_poly.pdbx_seq_one_letter_code
_entity_poly.pdbx_strand_id
1 'polypeptide(L)'
;MCDTVKTSSGAEITVCTPHQLEMCHRCGMCFVDMNNEARAEAQMAKAARQHEDGDPLDPGQLRVGTEVRMRDESGRNPPKPLDGRIVGVTEEINEESDFCGETCYVIKLRDNSLMTYPVDWVHEEWSVKIDGHYIAASKVLQLVSS
;
A
#
# COMPACT_ATOMS: atom_id res chain seq x y z
N MET A 1 32.50 0.27 -0.51
CA MET A 1 31.80 0.42 0.78
C MET A 1 30.54 1.21 0.50
N CYS A 2 29.45 0.88 1.16
CA CYS A 2 28.18 1.58 1.08
C CYS A 2 27.80 2.10 2.46
N ASP A 3 27.03 3.18 2.47
CA ASP A 3 26.43 3.77 3.66
C ASP A 3 24.91 3.83 3.48
N THR A 4 24.20 3.94 4.59
CA THR A 4 22.75 4.17 4.62
C THR A 4 22.47 5.60 5.06
N VAL A 5 21.61 6.31 4.33
CA VAL A 5 21.18 7.68 4.66
C VAL A 5 19.66 7.73 4.73
N LYS A 6 19.14 8.57 5.64
CA LYS A 6 17.69 8.74 5.81
C LYS A 6 17.20 9.95 5.02
N THR A 7 16.20 9.75 4.16
CA THR A 7 15.59 10.82 3.36
C THR A 7 14.58 11.62 4.19
N SER A 8 14.12 12.75 3.65
CA SER A 8 13.04 13.55 4.24
C SER A 8 11.68 12.83 4.27
N SER A 9 11.46 11.86 3.38
CA SER A 9 10.28 10.99 3.43
C SER A 9 10.37 9.93 4.53
N GLY A 10 11.54 9.77 5.16
CA GLY A 10 11.82 8.78 6.18
C GLY A 10 12.38 7.47 5.65
N ALA A 11 12.59 7.35 4.33
CA ALA A 11 13.19 6.17 3.70
C ALA A 11 14.68 6.06 4.06
N GLU A 12 15.13 4.84 4.32
CA GLU A 12 16.55 4.53 4.52
C GLU A 12 17.11 3.99 3.22
N ILE A 13 17.90 4.83 2.52
CA ILE A 13 18.45 4.52 1.21
C ILE A 13 19.94 4.23 1.31
N THR A 14 20.43 3.33 0.45
CA THR A 14 21.84 2.99 0.35
C THR A 14 22.53 3.84 -0.70
N VAL A 15 23.70 4.37 -0.36
CA VAL A 15 24.53 5.18 -1.24
C VAL A 15 25.97 4.68 -1.25
N CYS A 16 26.68 5.02 -2.32
CA CYS A 16 28.11 4.79 -2.40
C CYS A 16 28.87 5.71 -1.42
N THR A 17 29.51 5.17 -0.38
CA THR A 17 30.17 5.94 0.71
C THR A 17 31.06 7.09 0.20
N PRO A 18 31.96 6.91 -0.79
CA PRO A 18 32.89 7.97 -1.18
C PRO A 18 32.25 9.14 -1.92
N HIS A 19 31.10 8.92 -2.58
CA HIS A 19 30.49 9.90 -3.47
C HIS A 19 29.07 10.30 -3.06
N GLN A 20 28.47 9.57 -2.11
CA GLN A 20 27.11 9.78 -1.62
C GLN A 20 26.08 9.76 -2.76
N LEU A 21 26.27 8.84 -3.72
CA LEU A 21 25.39 8.65 -4.88
C LEU A 21 24.79 7.25 -4.87
N GLU A 22 23.50 7.16 -5.23
CA GLU A 22 22.80 5.89 -5.45
C GLU A 22 23.25 5.22 -6.74
N MET A 23 23.41 6.02 -7.80
CA MET A 23 24.05 5.62 -9.05
C MET A 23 25.45 6.24 -9.10
N CYS A 24 26.47 5.44 -8.81
CA CYS A 24 27.85 5.89 -8.80
C CYS A 24 28.64 5.28 -9.96
N HIS A 25 28.70 5.98 -11.09
CA HIS A 25 29.48 5.54 -12.25
C HIS A 25 30.99 5.43 -11.96
N ARG A 26 31.52 6.18 -10.98
CA ARG A 26 32.93 6.10 -10.57
C ARG A 26 33.28 4.80 -9.86
N CYS A 27 32.35 4.25 -9.09
CA CYS A 27 32.55 3.03 -8.32
C CYS A 27 31.84 1.81 -8.94
N GLY A 28 31.11 2.01 -10.05
CA GLY A 28 30.34 0.95 -10.70
C GLY A 28 29.21 0.38 -9.83
N MET A 29 28.64 1.19 -8.93
CA MET A 29 27.60 0.77 -8.00
C MET A 29 26.26 1.42 -8.36
N CYS A 30 25.19 0.64 -8.36
CA CYS A 30 23.82 1.09 -8.53
C CYS A 30 22.98 0.52 -7.38
N PHE A 31 22.32 1.41 -6.64
CA PHE A 31 21.40 1.07 -5.55
C PHE A 31 19.96 1.54 -5.83
N VAL A 32 19.68 2.03 -7.04
CA VAL A 32 18.41 2.69 -7.39
C VAL A 32 17.21 1.79 -7.10
N ASP A 33 17.20 0.56 -7.61
CA ASP A 33 16.06 -0.35 -7.50
C ASP A 33 15.77 -0.70 -6.02
N MET A 34 16.80 -1.06 -5.26
CA MET A 34 16.67 -1.33 -3.82
C MET A 34 16.18 -0.10 -3.05
N ASN A 35 16.63 1.10 -3.43
CA ASN A 35 16.18 2.33 -2.78
C ASN A 35 14.75 2.71 -3.19
N ASN A 36 14.29 2.32 -4.37
CA ASN A 36 12.90 2.51 -4.79
C ASN A 36 11.95 1.68 -3.93
N GLU A 37 12.29 0.42 -3.63
CA GLU A 37 11.54 -0.39 -2.66
C GLU A 37 11.50 0.27 -1.28
N ALA A 38 12.65 0.70 -0.75
CA ALA A 38 12.71 1.40 0.54
C ALA A 38 11.91 2.70 0.57
N ARG A 39 11.82 3.43 -0.55
CA ARG A 39 10.98 4.62 -0.69
C ARG A 39 9.50 4.28 -0.68
N ALA A 40 9.10 3.27 -1.44
CA ALA A 40 7.71 2.80 -1.48
C ALA A 40 7.24 2.35 -0.09
N GLU A 41 8.07 1.58 0.62
CA GLU A 41 7.80 1.18 2.01
C GLU A 41 7.64 2.37 2.96
N ALA A 42 8.57 3.33 2.90
CA ALA A 42 8.50 4.53 3.73
C ALA A 42 7.26 5.37 3.42
N GLN A 43 6.85 5.45 2.16
CA GLN A 43 5.63 6.16 1.74
C GLN A 43 4.37 5.47 2.27
N MET A 44 4.27 4.14 2.12
CA MET A 44 3.17 3.36 2.71
C MET A 44 3.10 3.56 4.23
N ALA A 45 4.25 3.47 4.91
CA ALA A 45 4.32 3.64 6.35
C ALA A 45 3.95 5.07 6.80
N LYS A 46 4.27 6.08 5.98
CA LYS A 46 3.86 7.46 6.22
C LYS A 46 2.35 7.61 6.07
N ALA A 47 1.77 7.14 4.97
CA ALA A 47 0.33 7.18 4.71
C ALA A 47 -0.47 6.47 5.82
N ALA A 48 -0.02 5.29 6.25
CA ALA A 48 -0.65 4.52 7.33
C ALA A 48 -0.64 5.22 8.72
N ARG A 49 0.16 6.28 8.90
CA ARG A 49 0.27 7.03 10.16
C ARG A 49 -0.40 8.40 10.10
N GLN A 50 -0.90 8.80 8.94
CA GLN A 50 -1.51 10.12 8.74
C GLN A 50 -2.98 10.18 9.19
N HIS A 51 -3.61 9.02 9.37
CA HIS A 51 -5.04 8.92 9.61
C HIS A 51 -5.35 8.07 10.85
N GLU A 52 -6.49 8.33 11.45
CA GLU A 52 -7.10 7.53 12.50
C GLU A 52 -8.29 6.71 11.96
N ASP A 53 -8.66 5.65 12.68
CA ASP A 53 -9.82 4.82 12.31
C ASP A 53 -11.10 5.67 12.25
N GLY A 54 -11.82 5.59 11.13
CA GLY A 54 -13.02 6.37 10.84
C GLY A 54 -12.79 7.63 10.01
N ASP A 55 -11.53 8.06 9.84
CA ASP A 55 -11.21 9.24 9.05
C ASP A 55 -11.74 9.12 7.62
N PRO A 56 -12.34 10.19 7.08
CA PRO A 56 -12.66 10.24 5.67
C PRO A 56 -11.36 10.31 4.85
N LEU A 57 -11.35 9.59 3.75
CA LEU A 57 -10.40 9.80 2.66
C LEU A 57 -11.09 10.66 1.58
N ASP A 58 -10.60 10.60 0.34
CA ASP A 58 -11.19 11.37 -0.74
C ASP A 58 -12.65 10.94 -1.03
N PRO A 59 -13.48 11.84 -1.60
CA PRO A 59 -14.85 11.50 -1.96
C PRO A 59 -14.94 10.22 -2.80
N GLY A 60 -15.87 9.33 -2.42
CA GLY A 60 -16.05 8.02 -3.07
C GLY A 60 -15.16 6.91 -2.53
N GLN A 61 -14.21 7.21 -1.64
CA GLN A 61 -13.36 6.21 -1.01
C GLN A 61 -13.97 5.65 0.29
N LEU A 62 -13.69 4.37 0.56
CA LEU A 62 -13.90 3.74 1.86
C LEU A 62 -13.07 4.45 2.93
N ARG A 63 -13.59 4.52 4.16
CA ARG A 63 -12.93 5.18 5.28
C ARG A 63 -11.76 4.37 5.83
N VAL A 64 -10.83 5.05 6.48
CA VAL A 64 -9.78 4.40 7.27
C VAL A 64 -10.43 3.55 8.38
N GLY A 65 -9.85 2.39 8.67
CA GLY A 65 -10.39 1.41 9.60
C GLY A 65 -11.35 0.40 8.96
N THR A 66 -11.78 0.59 7.71
CA THR A 66 -12.64 -0.37 7.00
C THR A 66 -11.93 -1.72 6.87
N GLU A 67 -12.53 -2.78 7.41
CA GLU A 67 -12.03 -4.15 7.23
C GLU A 67 -12.43 -4.65 5.84
N VAL A 68 -11.43 -5.10 5.08
CA VAL A 68 -11.56 -5.55 3.70
C VAL A 68 -11.10 -7.00 3.56
N ARG A 69 -11.64 -7.69 2.55
CA ARG A 69 -11.35 -9.10 2.25
C ARG A 69 -11.27 -9.30 0.75
N MET A 70 -10.11 -9.76 0.27
CA MET A 70 -9.97 -10.34 -1.05
C MET A 70 -10.38 -11.81 -1.01
N ARG A 71 -11.15 -12.24 -2.00
CA ARG A 71 -11.56 -13.64 -2.12
C ARG A 71 -10.36 -14.53 -2.43
N ASP A 72 -10.36 -15.75 -1.88
CA ASP A 72 -9.41 -16.78 -2.30
C ASP A 72 -9.91 -17.47 -3.58
N GLU A 73 -9.22 -17.26 -4.69
CA GLU A 73 -9.55 -17.85 -5.99
C GLU A 73 -8.73 -19.11 -6.32
N SER A 74 -7.85 -19.56 -5.41
CA SER A 74 -6.96 -20.71 -5.63
C SER A 74 -7.65 -22.08 -5.67
N GLY A 75 -8.95 -22.15 -5.35
CA GLY A 75 -9.72 -23.39 -5.26
C GLY A 75 -9.42 -24.24 -4.01
N ARG A 76 -8.63 -23.72 -3.05
CA ARG A 76 -8.37 -24.39 -1.77
C ARG A 76 -9.65 -24.59 -0.96
N ASN A 77 -9.69 -25.68 -0.18
CA ASN A 77 -10.76 -25.98 0.77
C ASN A 77 -10.19 -26.38 2.15
N PRO A 78 -10.37 -25.56 3.21
CA PRO A 78 -11.13 -24.31 3.22
C PRO A 78 -10.40 -23.19 2.46
N PRO A 79 -11.14 -22.22 1.89
CA PRO A 79 -10.54 -21.03 1.29
C PRO A 79 -9.79 -20.22 2.36
N LYS A 80 -8.69 -19.59 1.96
CA LYS A 80 -7.87 -18.72 2.81
C LYS A 80 -7.84 -17.31 2.19
N PRO A 81 -8.89 -16.50 2.44
CA PRO A 81 -8.96 -15.15 1.90
C PRO A 81 -7.85 -14.26 2.47
N LEU A 82 -7.55 -13.17 1.75
CA LEU A 82 -6.64 -12.14 2.24
C LEU A 82 -7.44 -11.07 2.96
N ASP A 83 -7.28 -11.01 4.28
CA ASP A 83 -7.99 -10.08 5.16
C ASP A 83 -7.06 -8.95 5.59
N GLY A 84 -7.58 -7.72 5.54
CA GLY A 84 -6.85 -6.54 5.96
C GLY A 84 -7.76 -5.41 6.43
N ARG A 85 -7.13 -4.29 6.77
CA ARG A 85 -7.78 -3.04 7.18
C ARG A 85 -7.17 -1.89 6.40
N ILE A 86 -8.01 -1.02 5.83
CA ILE A 86 -7.54 0.22 5.19
C ILE A 86 -6.97 1.13 6.27
N VAL A 87 -5.73 1.57 6.11
CA VAL A 87 -5.02 2.45 7.05
C VAL A 87 -4.65 3.80 6.43
N GLY A 88 -4.90 3.99 5.13
CA GLY A 88 -4.67 5.24 4.43
C GLY A 88 -4.76 5.06 2.92
N VAL A 89 -4.35 6.10 2.20
CA VAL A 89 -4.25 6.11 0.73
C VAL A 89 -2.87 6.64 0.34
N THR A 90 -2.33 6.16 -0.77
CA THR A 90 -1.08 6.64 -1.35
C THR A 90 -1.12 6.48 -2.87
N GLU A 91 -0.36 7.30 -3.59
CA GLU A 91 0.03 6.96 -4.96
C GLU A 91 1.08 5.83 -4.90
N GLU A 92 0.94 4.82 -5.76
CA GLU A 92 1.97 3.80 -5.94
C GLU A 92 3.12 4.37 -6.78
N ILE A 93 4.33 4.40 -6.21
CA ILE A 93 5.49 5.04 -6.83
C ILE A 93 6.55 4.05 -7.29
N ASN A 94 6.37 2.75 -7.00
CA ASN A 94 7.28 1.74 -7.47
C ASN A 94 7.06 1.51 -8.97
N GLU A 95 8.03 1.95 -9.78
CA GLU A 95 8.00 1.83 -11.25
C GLU A 95 7.92 0.38 -11.75
N GLU A 96 8.27 -0.60 -10.91
CA GLU A 96 8.14 -2.03 -11.23
C GLU A 96 6.75 -2.61 -10.90
N SER A 97 5.90 -1.85 -10.21
CA SER A 97 4.53 -2.25 -9.90
C SER A 97 3.62 -2.06 -11.11
N ASP A 98 2.74 -3.02 -11.36
CA ASP A 98 1.66 -2.89 -12.36
C ASP A 98 0.69 -1.73 -12.04
N PHE A 99 0.76 -1.20 -10.82
CA PHE A 99 -0.09 -0.11 -10.34
C PHE A 99 0.64 1.23 -10.26
N CYS A 100 1.86 1.36 -10.79
CA CYS A 100 2.61 2.61 -10.70
C CYS A 100 1.81 3.81 -11.24
N GLY A 101 1.71 4.87 -10.43
CA GLY A 101 0.94 6.08 -10.71
C GLY A 101 -0.54 6.01 -10.29
N GLU A 102 -1.03 4.83 -9.87
CA GLU A 102 -2.41 4.67 -9.42
C GLU A 102 -2.59 5.10 -7.96
N THR A 103 -3.78 5.61 -7.64
CA THR A 103 -4.18 5.84 -6.25
C THR A 103 -4.57 4.52 -5.60
N CYS A 104 -3.84 4.13 -4.57
CA CYS A 104 -3.96 2.86 -3.89
C CYS A 104 -4.34 3.03 -2.42
N TYR A 105 -5.18 2.13 -1.91
CA TYR A 105 -5.31 1.96 -0.46
C TYR A 105 -4.04 1.36 0.10
N VAL A 106 -3.59 1.87 1.24
CA VAL A 106 -2.65 1.16 2.10
C VAL A 106 -3.46 0.25 3.01
N ILE A 107 -3.22 -1.05 2.90
CA ILE A 107 -3.94 -2.10 3.62
C ILE A 107 -2.99 -2.77 4.59
N LYS A 108 -3.34 -2.74 5.88
CA LYS A 108 -2.64 -3.49 6.91
C LYS A 108 -3.21 -4.89 7.02
N LEU A 109 -2.37 -5.89 6.74
CA LEU A 109 -2.71 -7.30 6.83
C LEU A 109 -2.61 -7.80 8.29
N ARG A 110 -3.11 -9.02 8.52
CA ARG A 110 -3.14 -9.64 9.85
C ARG A 110 -1.78 -9.85 10.50
N ASP A 111 -0.74 -10.07 9.70
CA ASP A 111 0.64 -10.19 10.16
C ASP A 111 1.31 -8.83 10.43
N ASN A 112 0.55 -7.73 10.32
CA ASN A 112 0.99 -6.34 10.40
C ASN A 112 1.85 -5.85 9.23
N SER A 113 2.04 -6.65 8.18
CA SER A 113 2.59 -6.15 6.93
C SER A 113 1.63 -5.15 6.27
N LEU A 114 2.20 -4.25 5.47
CA LEU A 114 1.46 -3.31 4.65
C LEU A 114 1.53 -3.76 3.20
N MET A 115 0.45 -3.53 2.47
CA MET A 115 0.43 -3.63 1.02
C MET A 115 -0.36 -2.46 0.43
N THR A 116 -0.09 -2.15 -0.83
CA THR A 116 -0.92 -1.27 -1.65
C THR A 116 -1.87 -2.10 -2.52
N TYR A 117 -3.05 -1.55 -2.80
CA TYR A 117 -3.95 -2.08 -3.82
C TYR A 117 -4.80 -0.96 -4.43
N PRO A 118 -5.02 -0.93 -5.76
CA PRO A 118 -5.76 0.15 -6.41
C PRO A 118 -7.16 0.35 -5.81
N VAL A 119 -7.53 1.61 -5.59
CA VAL A 119 -8.82 1.97 -4.98
C VAL A 119 -9.99 1.37 -5.79
N ASP A 120 -9.99 1.57 -7.10
CA ASP A 120 -11.06 1.11 -7.98
C ASP A 120 -11.20 -0.42 -7.96
N TRP A 121 -10.09 -1.15 -7.90
CA TRP A 121 -10.11 -2.62 -7.88
C TRP A 121 -10.58 -3.17 -6.53
N VAL A 122 -10.27 -2.50 -5.41
CA VAL A 122 -10.90 -2.83 -4.13
C VAL A 122 -12.42 -2.68 -4.23
N HIS A 123 -12.89 -1.63 -4.90
CA HIS A 123 -14.32 -1.37 -5.03
C HIS A 123 -15.03 -2.43 -5.88
N GLU A 124 -14.36 -2.96 -6.90
CA GLU A 124 -14.93 -3.97 -7.81
C GLU A 124 -14.84 -5.40 -7.26
N GLU A 125 -13.67 -5.78 -6.72
CA GLU A 125 -13.32 -7.19 -6.50
C GLU A 125 -13.38 -7.62 -5.03
N TRP A 126 -13.26 -6.67 -4.09
CA TRP A 126 -13.15 -7.00 -2.67
C TRP A 126 -14.49 -6.89 -1.93
N SER A 127 -14.53 -7.47 -0.74
CA SER A 127 -15.64 -7.32 0.20
C SER A 127 -15.24 -6.49 1.41
N VAL A 128 -16.16 -5.68 1.91
CA VAL A 128 -16.03 -4.90 3.15
C VAL A 128 -16.84 -5.55 4.26
N LYS A 129 -16.37 -5.47 5.49
CA LYS A 129 -17.09 -6.02 6.65
C LYS A 129 -18.04 -4.98 7.24
N ILE A 130 -19.33 -5.29 7.22
CA ILE A 130 -20.41 -4.51 7.81
C ILE A 130 -21.19 -5.41 8.78
N ASP A 131 -21.35 -4.98 10.03
CA ASP A 131 -22.06 -5.75 11.08
C ASP A 131 -21.62 -7.22 11.17
N GLY A 132 -20.31 -7.45 11.06
CA GLY A 132 -19.70 -8.79 11.13
C GLY A 132 -19.78 -9.62 9.84
N HIS A 133 -20.44 -9.12 8.79
CA HIS A 133 -20.63 -9.81 7.52
C HIS A 133 -19.84 -9.14 6.41
N TYR A 134 -19.24 -9.94 5.53
CA TYR A 134 -18.55 -9.41 4.36
C TYR A 134 -19.53 -9.24 3.20
N ILE A 135 -19.60 -8.01 2.68
CA ILE A 135 -20.47 -7.58 1.58
C ILE A 135 -19.56 -7.01 0.48
N ALA A 136 -19.86 -7.29 -0.79
CA ALA A 136 -19.11 -6.71 -1.91
C ALA A 136 -19.01 -5.18 -1.80
N ALA A 137 -17.80 -4.62 -1.96
CA ALA A 137 -17.55 -3.19 -1.82
C ALA A 137 -18.40 -2.36 -2.78
N SER A 138 -18.53 -2.81 -4.03
CA SER A 138 -19.39 -2.21 -5.06
C SER A 138 -20.83 -2.00 -4.60
N LYS A 139 -21.40 -2.95 -3.85
CA LYS A 139 -22.77 -2.81 -3.30
C LYS A 139 -22.84 -1.77 -2.20
N VAL A 140 -21.81 -1.68 -1.35
CA VAL A 140 -21.76 -0.69 -0.27
C VAL A 140 -21.67 0.71 -0.85
N LEU A 141 -20.82 0.93 -1.86
CA LEU A 141 -20.63 2.24 -2.49
C LEU A 141 -21.87 2.74 -3.24
N GLN A 142 -22.66 1.83 -3.83
CA GLN A 142 -23.97 2.17 -4.42
C GLN A 142 -24.96 2.69 -3.38
N LEU A 143 -24.94 2.15 -2.16
CA LEU A 143 -25.87 2.55 -1.09
C LEU A 143 -25.56 3.92 -0.50
N VAL A 144 -24.30 4.36 -0.48
CA VAL A 144 -23.90 5.69 0.00
C VAL A 144 -23.95 6.78 -1.07
N SER A 145 -24.06 6.41 -2.35
CA SER A 145 -24.16 7.34 -3.48
C SER A 145 -25.60 7.66 -3.89
N SER A 146 -26.59 7.07 -3.21
CA SER A 146 -28.04 7.19 -3.49
C SER A 146 -28.73 8.22 -2.61
#